data_AF-A0AAN9UXK7-F1
#
_entry.id   AF-A0AAN9UXK7-F1
#
_cell.length_a   1.000
_cell.length_b   1.000
_cell.length_c   1.000
_cell.angle_alpha   90.00
_cell.angle_beta   90.00
_cell.angle_gamma   90.00
#
_symmetry.space_group_name_H-M   'P 1'
#
loop_
_entity.id
_entity.type
_entity.pdbx_description
1 polymer ?
#
loop_
_entity_poly.entity_id
_entity_poly.type
_entity_poly.pdbx_seq_one_letter_code
_entity_poly.pdbx_strand_id
1 'polypeptide(L)'
;MELRPSILPTTTTSTVFRSARGDLLSQIAPAPSSASSPGAIGSEVLDLVPKTAITAHPAFAGMQIRCGPRPTMARPSRLVRKRRHGFLSRLRTKNGRKTLQRRKDKKRSIESM
;
A
#
# COMPACT_ATOMS: atom_id res chain seq x y z
N MET A 1 -41.87 20.49 24.50
CA MET A 1 -42.31 19.12 24.15
C MET A 1 -41.31 18.57 23.13
N GLU A 2 -40.11 18.22 23.60
CA GLU A 2 -39.04 17.72 22.73
C GLU A 2 -39.14 16.20 22.60
N LEU A 3 -39.28 15.71 21.37
CA LEU A 3 -39.29 14.29 21.02
C LEU A 3 -37.86 13.76 21.00
N ARG A 4 -37.50 12.90 21.95
CA ARG A 4 -36.22 12.18 21.94
C ARG A 4 -36.44 10.71 21.58
N PRO A 5 -35.98 10.21 20.41
CA PRO A 5 -35.92 8.78 20.18
C PRO A 5 -34.71 8.16 20.89
N SER A 6 -35.01 7.26 21.82
CA SER A 6 -34.09 6.35 22.51
C SER A 6 -33.61 5.28 21.54
N ILE A 7 -32.31 5.04 21.47
CA ILE A 7 -31.72 3.94 20.68
C ILE A 7 -31.14 2.94 21.67
N LEU A 8 -31.85 1.83 21.89
CA LEU A 8 -31.36 0.67 22.64
C LEU A 8 -30.33 -0.08 21.77
N PRO A 9 -29.16 -0.47 22.31
CA PRO A 9 -28.23 -1.32 21.58
C PRO A 9 -28.71 -2.78 21.60
N THR A 10 -29.01 -3.33 20.42
CA THR A 10 -29.21 -4.78 20.22
C THR A 10 -27.86 -5.48 20.35
N THR A 11 -27.68 -6.24 21.42
CA THR A 11 -26.53 -7.13 21.61
C THR A 11 -26.70 -8.37 20.75
N THR A 12 -26.08 -8.38 19.56
CA THR A 12 -25.98 -9.60 18.76
C THR A 12 -24.62 -10.26 18.99
N THR A 13 -24.72 -11.39 19.67
CA THR A 13 -23.75 -12.41 20.05
C THR A 13 -22.58 -12.58 19.07
N SER A 14 -21.37 -12.46 19.61
CA SER A 14 -20.10 -12.74 18.94
C SER A 14 -19.97 -14.22 18.57
N THR A 15 -19.83 -14.54 17.29
CA THR A 15 -19.33 -15.85 16.87
C THR A 15 -17.81 -15.77 16.71
N VAL A 16 -17.12 -16.31 17.72
CA VAL A 16 -15.68 -16.48 17.76
C VAL A 16 -15.24 -17.39 16.62
N PHE A 17 -14.48 -16.87 15.67
CA PHE A 17 -13.83 -17.66 14.63
C PHE A 17 -12.59 -18.32 15.25
N ARG A 18 -12.72 -19.53 15.79
CA ARG A 18 -11.56 -20.37 16.17
C ARG A 18 -11.00 -21.02 14.90
N SER A 19 -9.81 -20.61 14.50
CA SER A 19 -9.05 -21.30 13.46
C SER A 19 -8.36 -22.53 14.06
N ALA A 20 -8.90 -23.72 13.79
CA ALA A 20 -8.20 -24.98 14.02
C ALA A 20 -7.21 -25.20 12.86
N ARG A 21 -5.93 -24.96 13.13
CA ARG A 21 -4.78 -25.43 12.34
C ARG A 21 -3.71 -25.64 13.42
N GLY A 22 -3.58 -26.83 13.98
CA GLY A 22 -3.09 -27.98 13.23
C GLY A 22 -1.57 -27.81 13.17
N ASP A 23 -0.91 -28.16 14.27
CA ASP A 23 0.53 -28.24 14.40
C ASP A 23 1.12 -29.10 13.28
N LEU A 24 1.75 -28.45 12.31
CA LEU A 24 2.74 -29.08 11.42
C LEU A 24 3.94 -28.14 11.30
N LEU A 25 4.45 -27.70 12.45
CA LEU A 25 5.79 -27.12 12.57
C LEU A 25 6.84 -28.25 12.53
N SER A 26 6.86 -29.02 11.45
CA SER A 26 7.93 -29.97 11.17
C SER A 26 8.99 -29.27 10.32
N GLN A 27 10.03 -28.80 11.01
CA GLN A 27 11.42 -28.94 10.61
C GLN A 27 11.76 -28.60 9.14
N ILE A 28 12.12 -27.34 8.90
CA ILE A 28 13.00 -26.97 7.79
C ILE A 28 14.22 -26.28 8.41
N ALA A 29 15.27 -27.06 8.65
CA ALA A 29 16.58 -26.53 9.01
C ALA A 29 17.25 -25.96 7.74
N PRO A 30 17.81 -24.75 7.75
CA PRO A 30 18.60 -24.26 6.62
C PRO A 30 19.98 -24.94 6.64
N ALA A 31 20.26 -25.76 5.63
CA ALA A 31 21.61 -26.23 5.37
C ALA A 31 22.49 -25.06 4.88
N PRO A 32 23.75 -24.93 5.33
CA PRO A 32 24.67 -23.96 4.75
C PRO A 32 25.14 -24.46 3.38
N SER A 33 24.51 -23.98 2.31
CA SER A 33 25.05 -24.12 0.96
C SER A 33 26.26 -23.19 0.80
N SER A 34 27.41 -23.80 0.54
CA SER A 34 28.69 -23.18 0.24
C SER A 34 28.56 -21.99 -0.72
N ALA A 35 29.18 -20.87 -0.35
CA ALA A 35 29.30 -19.70 -1.21
C ALA A 35 30.04 -20.06 -2.51
N SER A 36 29.31 -20.12 -3.62
CA SER A 36 29.89 -20.13 -4.97
C SER A 36 30.03 -18.69 -5.45
N SER A 37 31.28 -18.26 -5.62
CA SER A 37 31.65 -16.96 -6.20
C SER A 37 31.09 -16.82 -7.63
N PRO A 38 30.35 -15.76 -7.98
CA PRO A 38 29.93 -15.56 -9.36
C PRO A 38 31.05 -14.86 -10.13
N GLY A 39 31.98 -15.66 -10.65
CA GLY A 39 32.88 -15.28 -11.72
C GLY A 39 32.42 -15.91 -13.03
N ALA A 40 31.64 -15.18 -13.83
CA ALA A 40 31.51 -15.45 -15.27
C ALA A 40 31.03 -14.17 -15.96
N ILE A 41 31.92 -13.64 -16.80
CA ILE A 41 31.84 -12.36 -17.50
C ILE A 41 31.12 -12.62 -18.83
N GLY A 42 30.04 -11.88 -19.08
CA GLY A 42 29.32 -11.84 -20.34
C GLY A 42 28.56 -10.51 -20.45
N SER A 43 29.27 -9.48 -20.92
CA SER A 43 28.84 -8.46 -21.91
C SER A 43 27.33 -8.40 -22.21
N GLU A 44 26.56 -7.31 -22.13
CA GLU A 44 26.80 -5.88 -21.93
C GLU A 44 25.51 -5.19 -21.46
N VAL A 45 25.48 -4.71 -20.21
CA VAL A 45 24.77 -3.49 -19.76
C VAL A 45 25.58 -3.00 -18.56
N LEU A 46 26.11 -1.78 -18.60
CA LEU A 46 26.74 -1.15 -17.42
C LEU A 46 25.69 -0.88 -16.34
N ASP A 47 25.28 -1.91 -15.61
CA ASP A 47 24.68 -1.74 -14.29
C ASP A 47 25.83 -1.69 -13.28
N LEU A 48 26.18 -0.47 -12.86
CA LEU A 48 27.21 -0.19 -11.85
C LEU A 48 26.94 -0.88 -10.50
N VAL A 49 25.72 -1.37 -10.30
CA VAL A 49 25.26 -1.97 -9.05
C VAL A 49 24.54 -3.28 -9.37
N PRO A 50 24.89 -4.40 -8.73
CA PRO A 50 24.17 -5.65 -8.94
C PRO A 50 22.71 -5.49 -8.50
N LYS A 51 21.76 -6.11 -9.23
CA LYS A 51 20.31 -6.04 -8.93
C LYS A 51 19.97 -6.49 -7.50
N THR A 52 20.84 -7.29 -6.88
CA THR A 52 20.74 -7.77 -5.51
C THR A 52 21.21 -6.77 -4.45
N ALA A 53 21.85 -5.66 -4.83
CA ALA A 53 22.40 -4.69 -3.89
C ALA A 53 21.33 -4.02 -3.02
N ILE A 54 20.15 -3.75 -3.59
CA ILE A 54 19.03 -3.15 -2.84
C ILE A 54 18.59 -4.09 -1.71
N THR A 55 18.57 -5.40 -1.97
CA THR A 55 18.15 -6.41 -1.00
C THR A 55 19.26 -6.89 -0.05
N ALA A 56 20.53 -6.61 -0.36
CA ALA A 56 21.69 -7.06 0.41
C ALA A 56 22.16 -6.06 1.48
N HIS A 57 21.60 -4.85 1.52
CA HIS A 57 22.02 -3.84 2.49
C HIS A 57 21.59 -4.24 3.92
N PRO A 58 22.48 -4.21 4.92
CA PRO A 58 22.22 -4.70 6.28
C PRO A 58 21.04 -4.01 6.98
N ALA A 59 20.70 -2.77 6.62
CA ALA A 59 19.51 -2.09 7.15
C ALA A 59 18.19 -2.76 6.74
N PHE A 60 18.22 -3.62 5.71
CA PHE A 60 17.08 -4.42 5.26
C PHE A 60 17.25 -5.91 5.59
N ALA A 61 18.18 -6.29 6.46
CA ALA A 61 18.32 -7.66 6.93
C ALA A 61 17.00 -8.12 7.57
N GLY A 62 16.35 -9.11 6.93
CA GLY A 62 15.04 -9.65 7.36
C GLY A 62 13.82 -9.06 6.66
N MET A 63 13.97 -7.99 5.85
CA MET A 63 12.87 -7.40 5.08
C MET A 63 13.06 -7.65 3.58
N GLN A 64 12.10 -8.34 2.98
CA GLN A 64 12.14 -8.57 1.55
C GLN A 64 11.64 -7.35 0.77
N ILE A 65 12.57 -6.59 0.18
CA ILE A 65 12.21 -5.49 -0.72
C ILE A 65 11.67 -6.08 -2.02
N ARG A 66 10.41 -5.81 -2.28
CA ARG A 66 9.74 -6.22 -3.51
C ARG A 66 9.38 -4.95 -4.30
N CYS A 67 9.75 -4.89 -5.57
CA CYS A 67 9.53 -3.72 -6.44
C CYS A 67 8.40 -3.94 -7.47
N GLY A 68 7.30 -4.56 -7.05
CA GLY A 68 6.13 -4.83 -7.90
C GLY A 68 4.89 -4.05 -7.46
N PRO A 69 3.79 -4.07 -8.25
CA PRO A 69 2.54 -3.42 -7.90
C PRO A 69 2.01 -3.86 -6.52
N ARG A 70 1.37 -2.93 -5.80
CA ARG A 70 0.85 -3.14 -4.44
C ARG A 70 -0.63 -2.77 -4.36
N PRO A 71 -1.44 -3.52 -3.60
CA PRO A 71 -2.84 -3.16 -3.36
C PRO A 71 -2.97 -2.05 -2.30
N THR A 72 -2.38 -0.88 -2.56
CA THR A 72 -2.37 0.24 -1.59
C THR A 72 -3.76 0.83 -1.33
N MET A 73 -4.71 0.61 -2.23
CA MET A 73 -6.09 1.06 -2.14
C MET A 73 -7.07 -0.01 -1.60
N ALA A 74 -6.59 -1.09 -0.97
CA ALA A 74 -7.44 -2.17 -0.46
C ALA A 74 -8.50 -1.72 0.56
N ARG A 75 -8.30 -0.59 1.25
CA ARG A 75 -9.23 -0.03 2.25
C ARG A 75 -9.54 1.44 1.93
N PRO A 76 -10.46 1.72 1.00
CA PRO A 76 -10.77 3.10 0.61
C PRO A 76 -11.64 3.81 1.66
N SER A 77 -11.35 5.09 1.91
CA SER A 77 -12.16 5.96 2.77
C SER A 77 -12.70 7.16 2.01
N ARG A 78 -14.04 7.33 2.00
CA ARG A 78 -14.71 8.47 1.34
C ARG A 78 -14.32 9.81 1.97
N LEU A 79 -14.18 9.85 3.30
CA LEU A 79 -13.75 11.05 4.03
C LEU A 79 -12.36 11.48 3.57
N VAL A 80 -11.40 10.55 3.55
CA VAL A 80 -10.02 10.84 3.12
C VAL A 80 -10.00 11.30 1.67
N ARG A 81 -10.79 10.65 0.80
CA ARG A 81 -10.91 11.02 -0.62
C ARG A 81 -11.44 12.44 -0.80
N LYS A 82 -12.55 12.80 -0.15
CA LYS A 82 -13.13 14.15 -0.25
C LYS A 82 -12.23 15.22 0.37
N ARG A 83 -11.57 14.92 1.49
CA ARG A 83 -10.61 15.84 2.13
C ARG A 83 -9.38 16.11 1.27
N ARG A 84 -8.76 15.07 0.69
CA ARG A 84 -7.52 15.20 -0.09
C ARG A 84 -7.76 15.65 -1.53
N HIS A 85 -8.86 15.19 -2.15
CA HIS A 85 -9.06 15.31 -3.60
C HIS A 85 -10.36 16.00 -4.01
N GLY A 86 -11.19 16.42 -3.05
CA GLY A 86 -12.45 17.10 -3.32
C GLY A 86 -12.27 18.54 -3.81
N PHE A 87 -13.36 19.13 -4.29
CA PHE A 87 -13.37 20.45 -4.91
C PHE A 87 -12.85 21.56 -4.00
N LEU A 88 -13.34 21.60 -2.76
CA LEU A 88 -12.96 22.64 -1.80
C LEU A 88 -11.46 22.62 -1.47
N SER A 89 -10.84 21.43 -1.45
CA SER A 89 -9.38 21.34 -1.22
C SER A 89 -8.58 21.94 -2.37
N ARG A 90 -9.11 21.84 -3.60
CA ARG A 90 -8.50 22.44 -4.79
C ARG A 90 -8.73 23.95 -4.84
N LEU A 91 -9.92 24.43 -4.47
CA LEU A 91 -10.25 25.85 -4.52
C LEU A 91 -9.40 26.69 -3.53
N ARG A 92 -9.11 26.13 -2.35
CA ARG A 92 -8.39 26.84 -1.27
C ARG A 92 -6.95 27.24 -1.64
N THR A 93 -6.24 26.42 -2.42
CA THR A 93 -4.80 26.63 -2.70
C THR A 93 -4.53 27.17 -4.11
N LYS A 94 -3.45 27.95 -4.29
CA LYS A 94 -3.05 28.50 -5.60
C LYS A 94 -2.84 27.39 -6.64
N ASN A 95 -2.12 26.33 -6.27
CA ASN A 95 -1.84 25.21 -7.15
C ASN A 95 -3.08 24.34 -7.44
N GLY A 96 -4.00 24.26 -6.47
CA GLY A 96 -5.29 23.61 -6.67
C GLY A 96 -6.15 24.35 -7.70
N ARG A 97 -6.22 25.69 -7.62
CA ARG A 97 -6.91 26.52 -8.63
C ARG A 97 -6.33 26.35 -10.03
N LYS A 98 -5.00 26.35 -10.17
CA LYS A 98 -4.32 26.05 -11.45
C LYS A 98 -4.65 24.65 -11.98
N THR A 99 -4.83 23.67 -11.10
CA THR A 99 -5.23 22.31 -11.49
C THR A 99 -6.66 22.27 -12.00
N LEU A 100 -7.58 23.02 -11.37
CA LEU A 100 -8.96 23.15 -11.87
C LEU A 100 -8.98 23.82 -13.25
N GLN A 101 -8.23 24.91 -13.43
CA GLN A 101 -8.13 25.59 -14.72
C GLN A 101 -7.68 24.64 -15.83
N ARG A 102 -6.54 23.95 -15.64
CA ARG A 102 -6.03 22.96 -16.61
C ARG A 102 -7.05 21.85 -16.92
N ARG A 103 -7.87 21.44 -15.95
CA ARG A 103 -8.91 20.42 -16.18
C ARG A 103 -10.08 20.95 -17.00
N LYS A 104 -10.47 22.21 -16.79
CA LYS A 104 -11.47 22.91 -17.60
C LYS A 104 -10.97 23.13 -19.03
N ASP A 105 -9.73 23.58 -19.20
CA ASP A 105 -9.13 23.79 -20.52
C ASP A 105 -9.06 22.47 -21.31
N LYS A 106 -8.74 21.36 -20.63
CA LYS A 106 -8.77 20.00 -21.20
C LYS A 106 -10.19 19.44 -21.38
N LYS A 107 -11.23 20.15 -20.93
CA LYS A 107 -12.65 19.73 -20.98
C LYS A 107 -12.90 18.37 -20.31
N ARG A 108 -12.31 18.14 -19.13
CA ARG A 108 -12.64 16.97 -18.31
C ARG A 108 -14.09 17.08 -17.84
N SER A 109 -14.89 16.02 -17.95
CA SER A 109 -16.27 15.98 -17.42
C SER A 109 -16.36 16.10 -15.90
N ILE A 110 -15.25 15.83 -15.20
CA ILE A 110 -15.14 15.92 -13.74
C ILE A 110 -13.91 16.74 -13.39
N GLU A 111 -14.05 17.83 -12.65
CA GLU A 111 -12.96 18.72 -12.24
C GLU A 111 -12.29 18.28 -10.93
N SER A 112 -13.01 17.61 -10.04
CA SER A 112 -12.49 17.06 -8.78
C SER A 112 -13.45 16.02 -8.18
N MET A 113 -13.02 15.32 -7.13
CA MET A 113 -13.72 14.15 -6.56
C MET A 113 -14.91 14.46 -5.66
#